data_AF-A0A8H7UB11-F1
#
_entry.id   AF-A0A8H7UB11-F1
#
_cell.length_a   1.000
_cell.length_b   1.000
_cell.length_c   1.000
_cell.angle_alpha   90.00
_cell.angle_beta   90.00
_cell.angle_gamma   90.00
#
_symmetry.space_group_name_H-M   'P 1'
#
loop_
_entity.id
_entity.type
_entity.pdbx_description
1 polymer ?
#
loop_
_entity_poly.entity_id
_entity_poly.type
_entity_poly.pdbx_seq_one_letter_code
_entity_poly.pdbx_strand_id
1 'polypeptide(L)'
;MQQEIHQPVTFTNIFYENSDESADQISSLVSFPHQTCLPFSPVRRTSVSAESIIPSNLTHYDKVVIPKTESQTNFIREALAEIFLFKDLDKDQLHDVVAAMKECPVTTGTRVIKQGDDGDYFYLVQSGRLECHIRKDGHSKQVAVYGSKSSFGEVALMYNSPRSATITATEDTILFALDRTTFRRLLVNNMAHKRITYETFLTNIPFFQSLSVGERRKIADALEPRTFDDQDIVIAQGDAGDYFYLIVSGKAEVTNSINKTSGNTTLVKGQYFGECALIKDVPRTATVIARGQLNCAVLPRQGFQRLLGPLFDSMDGRQQY
;
A
#
# COMPACT_ATOMS: atom_id res chain seq x y z
N MET A 1 7.82 -17.69 53.85
CA MET A 1 8.41 -19.01 53.56
C MET A 1 7.37 -19.79 52.80
N GLN A 2 7.73 -20.24 51.58
CA GLN A 2 7.04 -21.17 50.67
C GLN A 2 5.75 -20.71 49.93
N GLN A 3 5.83 -20.91 48.61
CA GLN A 3 4.81 -20.82 47.56
C GLN A 3 3.97 -22.11 47.51
N GLU A 4 2.78 -22.07 46.90
CA GLU A 4 2.38 -22.92 45.75
C GLU A 4 0.92 -22.60 45.34
N ILE A 5 0.70 -22.05 44.13
CA ILE A 5 0.18 -22.70 42.90
C ILE A 5 -1.24 -23.27 43.05
N HIS A 6 -2.22 -22.64 42.38
CA HIS A 6 -3.53 -23.22 42.08
C HIS A 6 -3.82 -23.12 40.57
N GLN A 7 -4.11 -24.27 39.95
CA GLN A 7 -4.58 -24.41 38.57
C GLN A 7 -6.07 -23.99 38.42
N PRO A 8 -6.51 -23.52 37.24
CA PRO A 8 -7.91 -23.18 37.00
C PRO A 8 -8.76 -24.38 36.54
N VAL A 9 -9.99 -24.38 37.01
CA VAL A 9 -11.06 -25.39 36.85
C VAL A 9 -11.76 -25.22 35.50
N THR A 10 -12.01 -26.33 34.82
CA THR A 10 -12.78 -26.45 33.57
C THR A 10 -14.28 -26.27 33.82
N PHE A 11 -14.91 -25.36 33.08
CA PHE A 11 -16.38 -25.19 33.06
C PHE A 11 -17.01 -26.08 32.00
N THR A 12 -17.88 -26.98 32.44
CA THR A 12 -18.71 -27.89 31.64
C THR A 12 -19.92 -27.13 31.09
N ASN A 13 -20.18 -27.27 29.79
CA ASN A 13 -21.37 -26.72 29.15
C ASN A 13 -22.61 -27.53 29.50
N ILE A 14 -23.69 -26.79 29.76
CA ILE A 14 -24.99 -27.22 30.24
C ILE A 14 -25.78 -27.88 29.11
N PHE A 15 -26.38 -29.03 29.45
CA PHE A 15 -27.34 -29.78 28.65
C PHE A 15 -28.62 -28.97 28.37
N TYR A 16 -29.12 -29.06 27.15
CA TYR A 16 -30.56 -29.01 26.86
C TYR A 16 -30.91 -30.23 26.01
N GLU A 17 -31.63 -31.16 26.63
CA GLU A 17 -32.38 -32.21 25.95
C GLU A 17 -33.54 -31.58 25.19
N ASN A 18 -33.71 -31.99 23.94
CA ASN A 18 -35.04 -32.24 23.37
C ASN A 18 -34.88 -33.36 22.35
N SER A 19 -35.43 -34.50 22.74
CA SER A 19 -35.73 -35.68 21.94
C SER A 19 -36.72 -35.33 20.83
N ASP A 20 -36.44 -35.78 19.61
CA ASP A 20 -37.45 -36.47 18.81
C ASP A 20 -36.82 -37.29 17.68
N GLU A 21 -37.45 -38.43 17.46
CA GLU A 21 -37.04 -39.60 16.71
C GLU A 21 -36.93 -39.36 15.20
N SER A 22 -35.86 -39.89 14.58
CA SER A 22 -35.92 -40.69 13.32
C SER A 22 -34.50 -40.90 12.79
N ALA A 23 -33.86 -41.98 13.26
CA ALA A 23 -32.80 -42.63 12.53
C ALA A 23 -33.40 -43.38 11.32
N ASP A 24 -32.58 -43.56 10.30
CA ASP A 24 -32.78 -44.43 9.13
C ASP A 24 -33.55 -43.82 7.94
N GLN A 25 -32.81 -43.05 7.13
CA GLN A 25 -32.56 -43.37 5.72
C GLN A 25 -31.79 -42.22 5.06
N ILE A 26 -30.52 -42.46 4.73
CA ILE A 26 -29.81 -42.14 3.47
C ILE A 26 -28.36 -42.61 3.71
N SER A 27 -28.20 -43.93 3.75
CA SER A 27 -26.91 -44.59 3.54
C SER A 27 -26.91 -45.10 2.11
N SER A 28 -26.51 -44.25 1.17
CA SER A 28 -25.99 -44.71 -0.12
C SER A 28 -25.36 -43.55 -0.89
N LEU A 29 -24.03 -43.63 -0.98
CA LEU A 29 -23.21 -43.18 -2.13
C LEU A 29 -22.89 -41.69 -2.26
N VAL A 30 -21.98 -41.21 -1.41
CA VAL A 30 -20.83 -40.42 -1.89
C VAL A 30 -19.59 -40.81 -1.07
N SER A 31 -18.87 -41.84 -1.49
CA SER A 31 -17.51 -42.05 -1.00
C SER A 31 -16.65 -40.94 -1.59
N PHE A 32 -16.40 -39.88 -0.82
CA PHE A 32 -15.33 -38.95 -1.17
C PHE A 32 -14.05 -39.76 -1.26
N PRO A 33 -13.32 -39.71 -2.39
CA PRO A 33 -12.02 -40.37 -2.44
C PRO A 33 -11.21 -39.83 -1.27
N HIS A 34 -10.77 -40.72 -0.39
CA HIS A 34 -9.72 -40.40 0.57
C HIS A 34 -8.55 -39.92 -0.27
N GLN A 35 -8.44 -38.61 -0.44
CA GLN A 35 -7.20 -38.01 -0.88
C GLN A 35 -6.20 -38.43 0.19
N THR A 36 -5.38 -39.42 -0.16
CA THR A 36 -4.19 -39.76 0.58
C THR A 36 -3.51 -38.43 0.89
N CYS A 37 -3.47 -38.07 2.17
CA CYS A 37 -2.78 -36.86 2.60
C CYS A 37 -1.41 -36.88 1.92
N LEU A 38 -1.14 -35.85 1.13
CA LEU A 38 0.18 -35.67 0.52
C LEU A 38 1.23 -35.84 1.63
N PRO A 39 2.35 -36.53 1.37
CA PRO A 39 3.38 -36.72 2.38
C PRO A 39 3.72 -35.36 3.00
N PHE A 40 3.59 -35.30 4.32
CA PHE A 40 3.84 -34.10 5.12
C PHE A 40 5.22 -33.58 4.74
N SER A 41 5.30 -32.44 4.05
CA SER A 41 6.58 -31.78 3.83
C SER A 41 7.10 -31.39 5.21
N PRO A 42 8.28 -31.88 5.66
CA PRO A 42 8.80 -31.58 6.99
C PRO A 42 9.25 -30.11 7.14
N VAL A 43 9.05 -29.29 6.11
CA VAL A 43 9.39 -27.88 6.11
C VAL A 43 8.37 -27.12 6.97
N ARG A 44 8.67 -27.01 8.25
CA ARG A 44 7.93 -26.19 9.20
C ARG A 44 8.00 -24.73 8.75
N ARG A 45 6.84 -24.09 8.52
CA ARG A 45 6.78 -22.65 8.25
C ARG A 45 7.29 -21.90 9.48
N THR A 46 8.28 -21.04 9.29
CA THR A 46 8.82 -20.18 10.33
C THR A 46 8.19 -18.79 10.24
N SER A 47 7.92 -18.18 11.39
CA SER A 47 7.47 -16.79 11.45
C SER A 47 8.59 -15.85 10.97
N VAL A 48 8.21 -14.73 10.35
CA VAL A 48 9.12 -13.63 10.02
C VAL A 48 8.60 -12.35 10.66
N SER A 49 9.52 -11.50 11.10
CA SER A 49 9.22 -10.22 11.72
C SER A 49 10.16 -9.14 11.20
N ALA A 50 9.74 -7.90 11.32
CA ALA A 50 10.57 -6.74 11.03
C ALA A 50 10.56 -5.79 12.23
N GLU A 51 11.48 -4.84 12.22
CA GLU A 51 11.56 -3.79 13.24
C GLU A 51 10.27 -2.96 13.28
N SER A 52 9.86 -2.60 14.50
CA SER A 52 8.71 -1.73 14.74
C SER A 52 9.04 -0.29 14.34
N ILE A 53 8.12 0.35 13.62
CA ILE A 53 8.20 1.77 13.26
C ILE A 53 6.99 2.45 13.89
N ILE A 54 7.23 3.37 14.83
CA ILE A 54 6.16 4.07 15.53
C ILE A 54 5.76 5.31 14.72
N PRO A 55 4.53 5.41 14.18
CA PRO A 55 4.06 6.54 13.36
C PRO A 55 4.25 7.93 13.97
N SER A 56 4.25 8.06 15.30
CA SER A 56 4.43 9.35 15.98
C SER A 56 5.83 9.94 15.82
N ASN A 57 6.85 9.11 15.57
CA ASN A 57 8.24 9.56 15.38
C ASN A 57 8.54 9.95 13.92
N LEU A 58 7.53 9.90 13.04
CA LEU A 58 7.69 10.17 11.60
C LEU A 58 7.52 11.66 11.25
N THR A 59 7.16 12.51 12.21
CA THR A 59 6.96 13.96 12.02
C THR A 59 8.26 14.72 11.74
N HIS A 60 9.43 14.12 11.97
CA HIS A 60 10.74 14.69 11.68
C HIS A 60 11.65 13.61 11.10
N TYR A 61 11.46 13.30 9.82
CA TYR A 61 12.39 12.46 9.07
C TYR A 61 13.17 13.32 8.08
N ASP A 62 14.47 13.41 8.30
CA ASP A 62 15.38 14.01 7.33
C ASP A 62 15.48 13.08 6.12
N LYS A 63 14.89 13.52 5.00
CA LYS A 63 15.01 12.81 3.74
C LYS A 63 16.49 12.66 3.40
N VAL A 64 16.94 11.41 3.29
CA VAL A 64 18.31 11.12 2.86
C VAL A 64 18.40 11.43 1.37
N VAL A 65 19.10 12.51 1.03
CA VAL A 65 19.33 12.91 -0.37
C VAL A 65 20.81 12.80 -0.67
N ILE A 66 21.16 11.79 -1.47
CA ILE A 66 22.53 11.60 -1.96
C ILE A 66 22.60 12.16 -3.39
N PRO A 67 23.46 13.15 -3.66
CA PRO A 67 23.56 13.78 -4.96
C PRO A 67 23.98 12.76 -6.02
N LYS A 68 23.30 12.78 -7.17
CA LYS A 68 23.53 11.89 -8.31
C LYS A 68 23.45 12.68 -9.61
N THR A 69 24.10 12.18 -10.65
CA THR A 69 23.93 12.73 -12.00
C THR A 69 22.54 12.41 -12.54
N GLU A 70 22.05 13.23 -13.47
CA GLU A 70 20.74 13.00 -14.11
C GLU A 70 20.67 11.64 -14.82
N SER A 71 21.77 11.23 -15.45
CA SER A 71 21.91 9.90 -16.08
C SER A 71 21.73 8.76 -15.07
N GLN A 72 22.36 8.86 -13.90
CA GLN A 72 22.20 7.87 -12.83
C GLN A 72 20.77 7.84 -12.29
N THR A 73 20.18 9.01 -12.03
CA THR A 73 18.80 9.12 -11.54
C THR A 73 17.82 8.47 -12.53
N ASN A 74 17.99 8.72 -13.83
CA ASN A 74 17.16 8.14 -14.87
C ASN A 74 17.34 6.62 -14.97
N PHE A 75 18.58 6.14 -14.92
CA PHE A 75 18.90 4.72 -14.92
C PHE A 75 18.24 3.99 -13.73
N ILE A 76 18.40 4.51 -12.51
CA ILE A 76 17.83 3.90 -11.31
C ILE A 76 16.31 3.87 -11.40
N ARG A 77 15.70 4.99 -11.78
CA ARG A 77 14.24 5.12 -11.90
C ARG A 77 13.66 4.09 -12.88
N GLU A 78 14.29 3.92 -14.04
CA GLU A 78 13.86 2.91 -15.02
C GLU A 78 14.04 1.49 -14.49
N ALA A 79 15.16 1.19 -13.83
CA ALA A 79 15.43 -0.15 -13.33
C ALA A 79 14.52 -0.53 -12.14
N LEU A 80 14.17 0.43 -11.28
CA LEU A 80 13.26 0.19 -10.15
C LEU A 80 11.81 -0.02 -10.60
N ALA A 81 11.39 0.57 -11.72
CA ALA A 81 10.01 0.44 -12.22
C ALA A 81 9.60 -1.01 -12.51
N GLU A 82 10.54 -1.87 -12.90
CA GLU A 82 10.31 -3.30 -13.20
C GLU A 82 10.30 -4.18 -11.95
N ILE A 83 10.73 -3.68 -10.80
CA ILE A 83 10.86 -4.47 -9.58
C ILE A 83 9.55 -4.43 -8.81
N PHE A 84 9.01 -5.62 -8.49
CA PHE A 84 7.69 -5.78 -7.87
C PHE A 84 7.48 -4.95 -6.59
N LEU A 85 8.56 -4.69 -5.85
CA LEU A 85 8.53 -3.98 -4.58
C LEU A 85 8.32 -2.47 -4.75
N PHE A 86 8.71 -1.93 -5.91
CA PHE A 86 8.69 -0.49 -6.19
C PHE A 86 7.61 -0.09 -7.20
N LYS A 87 6.97 -1.06 -7.87
CA LYS A 87 5.95 -0.80 -8.91
C LYS A 87 4.72 -0.03 -8.40
N ASP A 88 4.37 -0.20 -7.12
CA ASP A 88 3.17 0.39 -6.52
C ASP A 88 3.47 1.74 -5.84
N LEU A 89 4.71 2.23 -5.97
CA LEU A 89 5.10 3.54 -5.46
C LEU A 89 4.62 4.66 -6.39
N ASP A 90 4.11 5.74 -5.80
CA ASP A 90 3.83 6.95 -6.57
C ASP A 90 5.14 7.66 -7.02
N LYS A 91 5.00 8.68 -7.87
CA LYS A 91 6.16 9.38 -8.45
C LYS A 91 7.04 10.03 -7.39
N ASP A 92 6.44 10.60 -6.34
CA ASP A 92 7.16 11.28 -5.26
C ASP A 92 7.89 10.26 -4.38
N GLN A 93 7.25 9.13 -4.09
CA GLN A 93 7.83 8.00 -3.37
C GLN A 93 9.01 7.39 -4.13
N LEU A 94 8.85 7.15 -5.43
CA LEU A 94 9.92 6.62 -6.26
C LEU A 94 11.09 7.61 -6.33
N HIS A 95 10.82 8.91 -6.44
CA HIS A 95 11.84 9.96 -6.40
C HIS A 95 12.61 9.94 -5.07
N ASP A 96 11.92 9.86 -3.94
CA ASP A 96 12.56 9.80 -2.62
C ASP A 96 13.43 8.54 -2.46
N VAL A 97 13.00 7.39 -2.99
CA VAL A 97 13.80 6.16 -3.02
C VAL A 97 15.06 6.34 -3.86
N VAL A 98 14.94 6.87 -5.08
CA VAL A 98 16.08 7.14 -5.97
C VAL A 98 17.07 8.12 -5.34
N ALA A 99 16.56 9.15 -4.65
CA ALA A 99 17.36 10.11 -3.92
C ALA A 99 18.15 9.47 -2.76
N ALA A 100 17.56 8.49 -2.08
CA ALA A 100 18.17 7.79 -0.95
C ALA A 100 19.21 6.72 -1.34
N MET A 101 19.18 6.20 -2.58
CA MET A 101 20.15 5.17 -2.98
C MET A 101 21.59 5.71 -2.98
N LYS A 102 22.55 4.87 -2.58
CA LYS A 102 23.98 5.22 -2.52
C LYS A 102 24.78 4.42 -3.55
N GLU A 103 25.63 5.09 -4.31
CA GLU A 103 26.59 4.41 -5.18
C GLU A 103 27.64 3.67 -4.35
N CYS A 104 27.92 2.42 -4.72
CA CYS A 104 28.82 1.50 -4.06
C CYS A 104 29.67 0.78 -5.12
N PRO A 105 30.86 1.32 -5.46
CA PRO A 105 31.82 0.64 -6.31
C PRO A 105 32.36 -0.61 -5.62
N VAL A 106 32.49 -1.69 -6.38
CA VAL A 106 32.94 -3.01 -5.91
C VAL A 106 33.99 -3.55 -6.88
N THR A 107 35.15 -3.95 -6.37
CA THR A 107 36.20 -4.56 -7.18
C THR A 107 35.91 -6.04 -7.43
N THR A 108 36.44 -6.57 -8.53
CA THR A 108 36.38 -8.01 -8.83
C THR A 108 36.84 -8.89 -7.66
N GLY A 109 36.21 -10.04 -7.48
CA GLY A 109 36.45 -10.99 -6.38
C GLY A 109 35.75 -10.65 -5.07
N THR A 110 35.19 -9.44 -4.93
CA THR A 110 34.51 -9.03 -3.69
C THR A 110 33.19 -9.77 -3.51
N ARG A 111 32.97 -10.28 -2.29
CA ARG A 111 31.69 -10.85 -1.87
C ARG A 111 30.79 -9.75 -1.33
N VAL A 112 29.84 -9.30 -2.15
CA VAL A 112 28.89 -8.24 -1.79
C VAL A 112 27.92 -8.72 -0.72
N ILE A 113 27.45 -9.96 -0.87
CA ILE A 113 26.55 -10.61 0.07
C ILE A 113 27.10 -12.00 0.34
N LYS A 114 27.02 -12.44 1.59
CA LYS A 114 27.34 -13.81 1.98
C LYS A 114 26.12 -14.49 2.55
N GLN A 115 25.91 -15.73 2.13
CA GLN A 115 24.78 -16.54 2.59
C GLN A 115 24.84 -16.74 4.11
N GLY A 116 23.69 -16.59 4.76
CA GLY A 116 23.52 -16.73 6.20
C GLY A 116 23.76 -15.45 6.99
N ASP A 117 24.39 -14.43 6.40
CA ASP A 117 24.57 -13.13 7.06
C ASP A 117 23.23 -12.38 7.12
N ASP A 118 23.10 -11.42 8.03
CA ASP A 118 21.95 -10.54 8.11
C ASP A 118 21.89 -9.60 6.90
N GLY A 119 20.69 -9.39 6.35
CA GLY A 119 20.51 -8.64 5.12
C GLY A 119 19.91 -7.27 5.30
N ASP A 120 20.73 -6.21 5.36
CA ASP A 120 20.22 -4.86 5.63
C ASP A 120 20.07 -3.97 4.39
N TYR A 121 20.52 -4.46 3.23
CA TYR A 121 20.56 -3.68 2.00
C TYR A 121 19.93 -4.40 0.82
N PHE A 122 19.33 -3.61 -0.07
CA PHE A 122 19.01 -3.97 -1.44
C PHE A 122 20.06 -3.38 -2.37
N TYR A 123 20.40 -4.09 -3.45
CA TYR A 123 21.36 -3.61 -4.43
C TYR A 123 20.79 -3.68 -5.85
N LEU A 124 21.06 -2.64 -6.62
CA LEU A 124 20.81 -2.54 -8.05
C LEU A 124 22.14 -2.47 -8.79
N VAL A 125 22.31 -3.27 -9.84
CA VAL A 125 23.54 -3.33 -10.64
C VAL A 125 23.49 -2.26 -11.74
N GLN A 126 24.41 -1.30 -11.69
CA GLN A 126 24.58 -0.32 -12.76
C GLN A 126 25.43 -0.90 -13.91
N SER A 127 26.61 -1.42 -13.57
CA SER A 127 27.57 -2.01 -14.52
C SER A 127 28.38 -3.11 -13.84
N GLY A 128 29.04 -3.95 -14.65
CA GLY A 128 29.79 -5.11 -14.20
C GLY A 128 28.95 -6.38 -14.17
N ARG A 129 29.52 -7.43 -13.56
CA ARG A 129 28.95 -8.78 -13.55
C ARG A 129 29.16 -9.43 -12.19
N LEU A 130 28.11 -10.07 -11.68
CA LEU A 130 28.14 -10.80 -10.42
C LEU A 130 27.53 -12.20 -10.58
N GLU A 131 27.98 -13.12 -9.74
CA GLU A 131 27.48 -14.48 -9.70
C GLU A 131 26.88 -14.83 -8.34
N CYS A 132 25.72 -15.46 -8.38
CA CYS A 132 24.96 -15.90 -7.22
C CYS A 132 25.21 -17.39 -6.97
N HIS A 133 25.67 -17.71 -5.77
CA HIS A 133 26.00 -19.06 -5.35
C HIS A 133 25.22 -19.41 -4.09
N ILE A 134 24.56 -20.58 -4.09
CA ILE A 134 23.90 -21.14 -2.92
C ILE A 134 24.68 -22.36 -2.47
N ARG A 135 25.04 -22.36 -1.18
CA ARG A 135 25.66 -23.50 -0.51
C ARG A 135 24.58 -24.36 0.16
N LYS A 136 24.55 -25.65 -0.18
CA LYS A 136 23.75 -26.69 0.47
C LYS A 136 24.61 -27.94 0.66
N ASP A 137 24.58 -28.52 1.85
CA ASP A 137 25.27 -29.78 2.17
C ASP A 137 26.77 -29.78 1.79
N GLY A 138 27.44 -28.66 2.02
CA GLY A 138 28.86 -28.48 1.70
C GLY A 138 29.16 -28.10 0.23
N HIS A 139 28.22 -28.34 -0.69
CA HIS A 139 28.37 -28.03 -2.11
C HIS A 139 27.90 -26.61 -2.45
N SER A 140 28.67 -25.90 -3.27
CA SER A 140 28.30 -24.59 -3.81
C SER A 140 27.76 -24.76 -5.23
N LYS A 141 26.54 -24.26 -5.48
CA LYS A 141 25.92 -24.27 -6.81
C LYS A 141 25.68 -22.83 -7.26
N GLN A 142 26.15 -22.48 -8.45
CA GLN A 142 25.77 -21.24 -9.11
C GLN A 142 24.30 -21.31 -9.54
N VAL A 143 23.51 -20.31 -9.15
CA VAL A 143 22.05 -20.28 -9.38
C VAL A 143 21.61 -19.11 -10.25
N ALA A 144 22.40 -18.04 -10.32
CA ALA A 144 22.08 -16.88 -11.15
C ALA A 144 23.36 -16.08 -11.49
N VAL A 145 23.26 -15.27 -12.53
CA VAL A 145 24.25 -14.26 -12.92
C VAL A 145 23.51 -12.93 -13.03
N TYR A 146 24.10 -11.88 -12.48
CA TYR A 146 23.54 -10.54 -12.48
C TYR A 146 24.41 -9.61 -13.34
N GLY A 147 23.76 -8.84 -14.20
CA GLY A 147 24.37 -7.80 -15.01
C GLY A 147 23.62 -6.47 -14.86
N SER A 148 23.90 -5.50 -15.72
CA SER A 148 23.24 -4.18 -15.69
C SER A 148 21.71 -4.29 -15.60
N LYS A 149 21.09 -3.41 -14.81
CA LYS A 149 19.65 -3.37 -14.46
C LYS A 149 19.13 -4.54 -13.62
N SER A 150 19.97 -5.54 -13.32
CA SER A 150 19.59 -6.61 -12.37
C SER A 150 19.61 -6.10 -10.94
N SER A 151 18.85 -6.72 -10.05
CA SER A 151 18.83 -6.39 -8.64
C SER A 151 18.83 -7.64 -7.76
N PHE A 152 19.19 -7.47 -6.49
CA PHE A 152 19.19 -8.53 -5.50
C PHE A 152 19.08 -7.99 -4.06
N GLY A 153 18.54 -8.83 -3.18
CA GLY A 153 18.43 -8.51 -1.75
C GLY A 153 17.13 -7.80 -1.36
N GLU A 154 16.14 -7.81 -2.24
CA GLU A 154 14.82 -7.18 -2.08
C GLU A 154 14.04 -7.72 -0.88
N VAL A 155 14.12 -9.03 -0.61
CA VAL A 155 13.45 -9.66 0.55
C VAL A 155 13.95 -9.07 1.87
N ALA A 156 15.21 -8.66 1.90
CA ALA A 156 15.86 -8.10 3.07
C ALA A 156 15.35 -6.70 3.42
N LEU A 157 14.66 -6.01 2.50
CA LEU A 157 13.97 -4.75 2.81
C LEU A 157 12.64 -4.97 3.55
N MET A 158 12.00 -6.13 3.35
CA MET A 158 10.68 -6.42 3.88
C MET A 158 10.71 -6.94 5.31
N TYR A 159 11.59 -7.90 5.57
CA TYR A 159 11.68 -8.57 6.87
C TYR A 159 13.14 -8.84 7.24
N ASN A 160 13.39 -9.03 8.54
CA ASN A 160 14.69 -9.51 8.97
C ASN A 160 14.85 -10.98 8.57
N SER A 161 15.60 -11.23 7.50
CA SER A 161 15.85 -12.57 6.98
C SER A 161 17.33 -12.73 6.68
N PRO A 162 17.95 -13.88 7.05
CA PRO A 162 19.27 -14.22 6.59
C PRO A 162 19.35 -14.25 5.07
N ARG A 163 20.51 -13.89 4.53
CA ARG A 163 20.78 -13.93 3.10
C ARG A 163 20.72 -15.36 2.58
N SER A 164 19.90 -15.61 1.57
CA SER A 164 19.70 -16.96 1.03
C SER A 164 20.85 -17.46 0.13
N ALA A 165 21.70 -16.54 -0.34
CA ALA A 165 22.79 -16.84 -1.27
C ALA A 165 23.99 -15.91 -1.05
N THR A 166 25.14 -16.33 -1.56
CA THR A 166 26.36 -15.52 -1.64
C THR A 166 26.45 -14.91 -3.03
N ILE A 167 26.73 -13.61 -3.12
CA ILE A 167 26.90 -12.89 -4.38
C ILE A 167 28.31 -12.34 -4.45
N THR A 168 29.03 -12.69 -5.51
CA THR A 168 30.44 -12.30 -5.72
C THR A 168 30.57 -11.56 -7.04
N ALA A 169 31.29 -10.44 -7.04
CA ALA A 169 31.60 -9.71 -8.27
C ALA A 169 32.68 -10.47 -9.06
N THR A 170 32.42 -10.75 -10.34
CA THR A 170 33.41 -11.36 -11.26
C THR A 170 34.16 -10.30 -12.04
N GLU A 171 33.60 -9.09 -12.14
CA GLU A 171 34.17 -7.91 -12.78
C GLU A 171 34.07 -6.71 -11.84
N ASP A 172 34.83 -5.65 -12.11
CA ASP A 172 34.63 -4.38 -11.41
C ASP A 172 33.20 -3.88 -11.68
N THR A 173 32.46 -3.67 -10.59
CA THR A 173 31.01 -3.54 -10.59
C THR A 173 30.62 -2.26 -9.87
N ILE A 174 29.67 -1.51 -10.44
CA ILE A 174 29.05 -0.36 -9.76
C ILE A 174 27.65 -0.77 -9.33
N LEU A 175 27.37 -0.66 -8.03
CA LEU A 175 26.07 -0.94 -7.44
C LEU A 175 25.43 0.33 -6.90
N PHE A 176 24.11 0.37 -6.86
CA PHE A 176 23.35 1.29 -6.02
C PHE A 176 22.74 0.51 -4.86
N ALA A 177 23.04 0.92 -3.63
CA ALA A 177 22.54 0.30 -2.41
C ALA A 177 21.42 1.14 -1.79
N LEU A 178 20.38 0.48 -1.28
CA LEU A 178 19.34 1.07 -0.45
C LEU A 178 19.24 0.30 0.86
N ASP A 179 19.27 0.99 1.99
CA ASP A 179 19.14 0.35 3.29
C ASP A 179 17.68 0.09 3.68
N ARG A 180 17.47 -0.98 4.45
CA ARG A 180 16.17 -1.40 4.97
C ARG A 180 15.48 -0.29 5.76
N THR A 181 16.21 0.39 6.63
CA THR A 181 15.62 1.37 7.54
C THR A 181 15.07 2.57 6.78
N THR A 182 15.81 3.08 5.81
CA THR A 182 15.42 4.17 4.92
C THR A 182 14.24 3.75 4.06
N PHE A 183 14.29 2.57 3.42
CA PHE A 183 13.18 2.09 2.62
C PHE A 183 11.87 1.98 3.44
N ARG A 184 11.92 1.32 4.60
CA ARG A 184 10.73 1.17 5.45
C ARG A 184 10.23 2.52 5.97
N ARG A 185 11.12 3.45 6.34
CA ARG A 185 10.73 4.80 6.76
C ARG A 185 10.06 5.57 5.62
N LEU A 186 10.60 5.51 4.40
CA LEU A 186 9.99 6.14 3.22
C LEU A 186 8.57 5.59 2.97
N LEU A 187 8.38 4.27 3.07
CA LEU A 187 7.04 3.67 2.95
C LEU A 187 6.08 4.15 4.04
N VAL A 188 6.47 4.05 5.31
CA VAL A 188 5.57 4.36 6.43
C VAL A 188 5.32 5.86 6.53
N ASN A 189 6.31 6.73 6.26
CA ASN A 189 6.17 8.18 6.25
C ASN A 189 5.11 8.59 5.24
N ASN A 190 5.23 8.09 4.01
CA ASN A 190 4.32 8.50 2.93
C ASN A 190 2.89 7.98 3.17
N MET A 191 2.72 6.76 3.67
CA MET A 191 1.40 6.25 4.06
C MET A 191 0.79 7.05 5.23
N ALA A 192 1.58 7.37 6.26
CA ALA A 192 1.13 8.17 7.39
C ALA A 192 0.79 9.61 6.97
N HIS A 193 1.62 10.24 6.14
CA HIS A 193 1.39 11.58 5.60
C HIS A 193 0.13 11.63 4.74
N LYS A 194 -0.08 10.64 3.87
CA LYS A 194 -1.30 10.55 3.06
C LYS A 194 -2.54 10.45 3.96
N ARG A 195 -2.49 9.58 4.97
CA ARG A 195 -3.58 9.42 5.94
C ARG A 195 -3.86 10.69 6.73
N ILE A 196 -2.82 11.33 7.28
CA ILE A 196 -2.93 12.59 8.04
C ILE A 196 -3.48 13.71 7.15
N THR A 197 -3.01 13.79 5.91
CA THR A 197 -3.46 14.78 4.93
C THR A 197 -4.95 14.61 4.64
N TYR A 198 -5.39 13.37 4.38
CA TYR A 198 -6.79 13.07 4.13
C TYR A 198 -7.65 13.30 5.37
N GLU A 199 -7.20 12.89 6.55
CA GLU A 199 -7.91 13.14 7.82
C GLU A 199 -8.06 14.65 8.10
N THR A 200 -7.02 15.44 7.80
CA THR A 200 -7.06 16.91 7.93
C THR A 200 -8.08 17.53 6.98
N PHE A 201 -8.10 17.11 5.72
CA PHE A 201 -9.09 17.59 4.76
C PHE A 201 -10.52 17.16 5.13
N LEU A 202 -10.73 15.90 5.52
CA LEU A 202 -12.03 15.40 5.96
C LEU A 202 -12.54 16.16 7.18
N THR A 203 -11.66 16.59 8.08
CA THR A 203 -12.04 17.41 9.25
C THR A 203 -12.56 18.79 8.86
N ASN A 204 -12.05 19.36 7.76
CA ASN A 204 -12.47 20.68 7.28
C ASN A 204 -13.78 20.65 6.48
N ILE A 205 -14.29 19.48 6.11
CA ILE A 205 -15.53 19.34 5.33
C ILE A 205 -16.73 19.35 6.28
N PRO A 206 -17.67 20.31 6.14
CA PRO A 206 -18.75 20.52 7.12
C PRO A 206 -19.57 19.26 7.44
N PHE A 207 -19.92 18.45 6.45
CA PHE A 207 -20.76 17.28 6.67
C PHE A 207 -20.01 16.06 7.24
N PHE A 208 -18.67 16.05 7.21
CA PHE A 208 -17.85 15.03 7.86
C PHE A 208 -17.46 15.41 9.30
N GLN A 209 -17.85 16.60 9.78
CA GLN A 209 -17.56 17.04 11.16
C GLN A 209 -18.35 16.28 12.22
N SER A 210 -19.53 15.77 11.87
CA SER A 210 -20.36 14.94 12.76
C SER A 210 -19.81 13.53 12.98
N LEU A 211 -18.88 13.08 12.14
CA LEU A 211 -18.24 11.78 12.29
C LEU A 211 -17.26 11.77 13.46
N SER A 212 -17.12 10.63 14.12
CA SER A 212 -16.03 10.37 15.04
C SER A 212 -14.68 10.31 14.31
N VAL A 213 -13.59 10.49 15.06
CA VAL A 213 -12.22 10.35 14.54
C VAL A 213 -12.01 8.96 13.91
N GLY A 214 -12.56 7.90 14.53
CA GLY A 214 -12.46 6.54 14.03
C GLY A 214 -13.17 6.34 12.68
N GLU A 215 -14.34 6.96 12.49
CA GLU A 215 -15.07 6.89 11.22
C GLU A 215 -14.38 7.69 10.12
N ARG A 216 -13.90 8.90 10.41
CA ARG A 216 -13.10 9.68 9.45
C ARG A 216 -11.85 8.92 9.00
N ARG A 217 -11.19 8.19 9.90
CA ARG A 217 -10.04 7.34 9.56
C ARG A 217 -10.41 6.21 8.61
N LYS A 218 -11.55 5.54 8.81
CA LYS A 218 -12.05 4.52 7.87
C LYS A 218 -12.30 5.11 6.47
N ILE A 219 -12.81 6.34 6.40
CA ILE A 219 -13.00 7.05 5.13
C ILE A 219 -11.64 7.41 4.51
N ALA A 220 -10.70 7.95 5.29
CA ALA A 220 -9.36 8.27 4.82
C ALA A 220 -8.65 7.03 4.24
N ASP A 221 -8.82 5.87 4.88
CA ASP A 221 -8.24 4.60 4.44
C ASP A 221 -8.91 4.04 3.17
N ALA A 222 -10.15 4.46 2.86
CA ALA A 222 -10.91 4.05 1.68
C ALA A 222 -10.78 5.01 0.48
N LEU A 223 -10.08 6.14 0.65
CA LEU A 223 -9.85 7.11 -0.43
C LEU A 223 -8.76 6.62 -1.40
N GLU A 224 -9.09 6.61 -2.68
CA GLU A 224 -8.18 6.21 -3.75
C GLU A 224 -7.60 7.44 -4.48
N PRO A 225 -6.29 7.50 -4.75
CA PRO A 225 -5.72 8.59 -5.51
C PRO A 225 -6.13 8.50 -6.99
N ARG A 226 -6.50 9.62 -7.61
CA ARG A 226 -6.68 9.77 -9.05
C ARG A 226 -6.04 11.06 -9.54
N THR A 227 -5.39 10.99 -10.69
CA THR A 227 -4.72 12.12 -11.34
C THR A 227 -5.38 12.41 -12.68
N PHE A 228 -5.53 13.68 -13.01
CA PHE A 228 -6.11 14.17 -14.26
C PHE A 228 -5.16 15.19 -14.89
N ASP A 229 -5.06 15.15 -16.22
CA ASP A 229 -4.27 16.07 -17.02
C ASP A 229 -5.03 17.37 -17.28
N ASP A 230 -4.35 18.39 -17.82
CA ASP A 230 -4.99 19.67 -18.12
C ASP A 230 -6.15 19.49 -19.11
N GLN A 231 -7.26 20.17 -18.85
CA GLN A 231 -8.50 20.13 -19.64
C GLN A 231 -9.29 18.82 -19.59
N ASP A 232 -8.86 17.83 -18.80
CA ASP A 232 -9.64 16.61 -18.60
C ASP A 232 -11.00 16.92 -17.96
N ILE A 233 -12.07 16.32 -18.52
CA ILE A 233 -13.41 16.36 -17.94
C ILE A 233 -13.47 15.30 -16.84
N VAL A 234 -13.44 15.75 -15.59
CA VAL A 234 -13.43 14.87 -14.41
C VAL A 234 -14.80 14.28 -14.12
N ILE A 235 -15.85 15.11 -14.25
CA ILE A 235 -17.25 14.70 -14.28
C ILE A 235 -17.98 15.51 -15.34
N ALA A 236 -18.86 14.88 -16.11
CA ALA A 236 -19.73 15.58 -17.05
C ALA A 236 -21.14 15.73 -16.47
N GLN A 237 -21.76 16.89 -16.72
CA GLN A 237 -23.14 17.14 -16.36
C GLN A 237 -24.08 16.13 -17.04
N GLY A 238 -25.02 15.58 -16.27
CA GLY A 238 -25.98 14.57 -16.74
C GLY A 238 -25.54 13.12 -16.55
N ASP A 239 -24.26 12.87 -16.26
CA ASP A 239 -23.77 11.52 -15.99
C ASP A 239 -24.26 10.97 -14.65
N ALA A 240 -24.19 9.66 -14.47
CA ALA A 240 -24.42 9.03 -13.18
C ALA A 240 -23.33 9.41 -12.16
N GLY A 241 -23.74 9.51 -10.89
CA GLY A 241 -22.84 9.81 -9.78
C GLY A 241 -22.19 8.59 -9.17
N ASP A 242 -20.96 8.25 -9.58
CA ASP A 242 -20.27 7.05 -9.07
C ASP A 242 -19.20 7.32 -8.00
N TYR A 243 -18.70 8.56 -7.93
CA TYR A 243 -17.59 8.94 -7.06
C TYR A 243 -17.80 10.30 -6.38
N PHE A 244 -17.28 10.41 -5.17
CA PHE A 244 -17.01 11.67 -4.47
C PHE A 244 -15.55 12.04 -4.69
N TYR A 245 -15.24 13.33 -4.86
CA TYR A 245 -13.90 13.81 -5.16
C TYR A 245 -13.44 14.86 -4.15
N LEU A 246 -12.24 14.69 -3.62
CA LEU A 246 -11.55 15.64 -2.77
C LEU A 246 -10.27 16.12 -3.46
N ILE A 247 -10.09 17.43 -3.62
CA ILE A 247 -8.93 18.00 -4.30
C ILE A 247 -7.73 18.02 -3.35
N VAL A 248 -6.70 17.24 -3.67
CA VAL A 248 -5.44 17.15 -2.90
C VAL A 248 -4.44 18.19 -3.39
N SER A 249 -4.37 18.42 -4.70
CA SER A 249 -3.59 19.48 -5.33
C SER A 249 -4.12 19.81 -6.73
N GLY A 250 -3.80 21.00 -7.23
CA GLY A 250 -4.28 21.48 -8.53
C GLY A 250 -5.54 22.35 -8.41
N LYS A 251 -6.12 22.68 -9.56
CA LYS A 251 -7.34 23.49 -9.68
C LYS A 251 -8.34 22.79 -10.60
N ALA A 252 -9.61 22.89 -10.26
CA ALA A 252 -10.70 22.40 -11.09
C ALA A 252 -11.70 23.53 -11.34
N GLU A 253 -12.34 23.55 -12.49
CA GLU A 253 -13.32 24.55 -12.86
C GLU A 253 -14.68 23.89 -13.05
N VAL A 254 -15.68 24.42 -12.34
CA VAL A 254 -17.06 23.94 -12.41
C VAL A 254 -17.83 24.82 -13.39
N THR A 255 -18.47 24.16 -14.36
CA THR A 255 -19.28 24.80 -15.40
C THR A 255 -20.66 24.16 -15.43
N ASN A 256 -21.71 24.97 -15.54
CA ASN A 256 -23.09 24.48 -15.67
C ASN A 256 -23.64 24.94 -17.04
N SER A 257 -24.01 23.99 -17.89
CA SER A 257 -24.49 24.24 -19.25
C SER A 257 -25.83 25.01 -19.26
N ILE A 258 -26.63 24.87 -18.20
CA ILE A 258 -27.98 25.45 -18.12
C ILE A 258 -27.93 26.96 -17.83
N ASN A 259 -26.94 27.43 -17.08
CA ASN A 259 -26.75 28.83 -16.74
C ASN A 259 -25.35 29.30 -17.18
N LYS A 260 -25.14 29.51 -18.49
CA LYS A 260 -23.92 30.12 -19.05
C LYS A 260 -23.55 31.47 -18.43
N THR A 261 -24.46 32.09 -17.68
CA THR A 261 -24.33 33.38 -17.00
C THR A 261 -23.86 33.29 -15.55
N SER A 262 -23.88 32.10 -14.92
CA SER A 262 -23.38 31.91 -13.55
C SER A 262 -21.90 31.53 -13.63
N GLY A 263 -21.04 32.48 -13.26
CA GLY A 263 -19.59 32.41 -13.47
C GLY A 263 -18.94 31.09 -13.05
N ASN A 264 -17.93 30.72 -13.83
CA ASN A 264 -17.13 29.51 -13.61
C ASN A 264 -16.55 29.54 -12.19
N THR A 265 -16.93 28.56 -11.37
CA THR A 265 -16.42 28.46 -10.00
C THR A 265 -15.13 27.66 -10.03
N THR A 266 -14.04 28.25 -9.56
CA THR A 266 -12.76 27.55 -9.43
C THR A 266 -12.68 26.88 -8.07
N LEU A 267 -12.47 25.57 -8.09
CA LEU A 267 -12.18 24.75 -6.92
C LEU A 267 -10.66 24.55 -6.76
N VAL A 268 -10.19 24.61 -5.52
CA VAL A 268 -8.78 24.50 -5.15
C VAL A 268 -8.55 23.41 -4.10
N LYS A 269 -7.29 23.17 -3.76
CA LYS A 269 -6.85 22.24 -2.71
C LYS A 269 -7.70 22.35 -1.42
N GLY A 270 -8.16 21.20 -0.92
CA GLY A 270 -8.99 21.08 0.28
C GLY A 270 -10.49 21.21 0.02
N GLN A 271 -10.91 21.65 -1.17
CA GLN A 271 -12.31 21.63 -1.58
C GLN A 271 -12.68 20.29 -2.23
N TYR A 272 -13.98 20.04 -2.35
CA TYR A 272 -14.54 18.78 -2.84
C TYR A 272 -15.65 19.04 -3.86
N PHE A 273 -16.04 17.99 -4.58
CA PHE A 273 -17.17 18.02 -5.50
C PHE A 273 -17.75 16.61 -5.73
N GLY A 274 -18.93 16.56 -6.32
CA GLY A 274 -19.59 15.32 -6.72
C GLY A 274 -20.40 14.63 -5.61
N GLU A 275 -20.52 15.26 -4.44
CA GLU A 275 -21.33 14.78 -3.31
C GLU A 275 -22.83 14.77 -3.61
N CYS A 276 -23.34 15.78 -4.35
CA CYS A 276 -24.77 15.92 -4.64
C CYS A 276 -25.37 14.68 -5.31
N ALA A 277 -24.66 14.10 -6.28
CA ALA A 277 -25.13 12.93 -7.02
C ALA A 277 -25.13 11.66 -6.18
N LEU A 278 -24.27 11.60 -5.15
CA LEU A 278 -24.26 10.48 -4.21
C LEU A 278 -25.39 10.61 -3.20
N ILE A 279 -25.60 11.81 -2.63
CA ILE A 279 -26.56 12.07 -1.55
C ILE A 279 -27.99 12.04 -2.06
N LYS A 280 -28.31 12.81 -3.12
CA LYS A 280 -29.69 13.02 -3.58
C LYS A 280 -30.13 12.02 -4.65
N ASP A 281 -29.26 11.09 -5.04
CA ASP A 281 -29.47 10.15 -6.14
C ASP A 281 -29.93 10.82 -7.45
N VAL A 282 -29.30 11.96 -7.77
CA VAL A 282 -29.55 12.70 -9.01
C VAL A 282 -28.33 12.62 -9.95
N PRO A 283 -28.51 12.78 -11.27
CA PRO A 283 -27.39 12.94 -12.19
C PRO A 283 -26.47 14.11 -11.83
N ARG A 284 -25.23 14.08 -12.34
CA ARG A 284 -24.26 15.17 -12.13
C ARG A 284 -24.87 16.52 -12.53
N THR A 285 -24.87 17.46 -11.60
CA THR A 285 -25.52 18.78 -11.77
C THR A 285 -24.68 19.77 -12.56
N ALA A 286 -23.37 19.54 -12.66
CA ALA A 286 -22.41 20.39 -13.35
C ALA A 286 -21.25 19.55 -13.91
N THR A 287 -20.58 20.12 -14.90
CA THR A 287 -19.34 19.58 -15.47
C THR A 287 -18.15 20.16 -14.73
N VAL A 288 -17.17 19.32 -14.37
CA VAL A 288 -15.93 19.75 -13.71
C VAL A 288 -14.76 19.40 -14.60
N ILE A 289 -13.93 20.41 -14.87
CA ILE A 289 -12.79 20.29 -15.79
C ILE A 289 -11.49 20.61 -15.03
N ALA A 290 -10.46 19.81 -15.23
CA ALA A 290 -9.13 20.08 -14.68
C ALA A 290 -8.51 21.33 -15.34
N ARG A 291 -7.79 22.12 -14.53
CA ARG A 291 -7.00 23.28 -14.97
C ARG A 291 -5.57 23.12 -14.49
N GLY A 292 -4.72 22.64 -15.40
CA GLY A 292 -3.43 22.05 -15.10
C GLY A 292 -3.56 20.65 -14.49
N GLN A 293 -2.45 20.12 -13.99
CA GLN A 293 -2.43 18.82 -13.32
C GLN A 293 -3.28 18.85 -12.04
N LEU A 294 -4.28 17.96 -11.97
CA LEU A 294 -5.22 17.87 -10.87
C LEU A 294 -5.10 16.49 -10.19
N ASN A 295 -4.82 16.50 -8.89
CA ASN A 295 -4.76 15.28 -8.08
C ASN A 295 -5.93 15.28 -7.10
N CYS A 296 -6.77 14.26 -7.21
CA CYS A 296 -7.92 14.03 -6.36
C CYS A 296 -7.74 12.76 -5.53
N ALA A 297 -8.36 12.75 -4.35
CA ALA A 297 -8.68 11.54 -3.62
C ALA A 297 -10.17 11.24 -3.87
N VAL A 298 -10.49 10.04 -4.36
CA VAL A 298 -11.85 9.66 -4.73
C VAL A 298 -12.40 8.59 -3.82
N LEU A 299 -13.70 8.68 -3.52
CA LEU A 299 -14.43 7.67 -2.76
C LEU A 299 -15.56 7.11 -3.63
N PRO A 300 -15.56 5.80 -3.95
CA PRO A 300 -16.64 5.17 -4.71
C PRO A 300 -17.98 5.25 -3.97
N ARG A 301 -19.10 5.32 -4.69
CA ARG A 301 -20.46 5.41 -4.15
C ARG A 301 -20.76 4.36 -3.09
N GLN A 302 -20.42 3.09 -3.35
CA GLN A 302 -20.62 2.00 -2.41
C GLN A 302 -19.80 2.21 -1.13
N GLY A 303 -18.57 2.69 -1.25
CA GLY A 303 -17.72 3.07 -0.13
C GLY A 303 -18.31 4.24 0.65
N PHE A 304 -18.76 5.28 -0.05
CA PHE A 304 -19.40 6.46 0.52
C PHE A 304 -20.64 6.09 1.35
N GLN A 305 -21.58 5.34 0.78
CA GLN A 305 -22.81 4.91 1.47
C GLN A 305 -22.53 3.99 2.67
N ARG A 306 -21.64 3.00 2.50
CA ARG A 306 -21.31 2.05 3.57
C ARG A 306 -20.59 2.72 4.75
N LEU A 307 -19.71 3.68 4.48
CA LEU A 307 -18.89 4.33 5.51
C LEU A 307 -19.61 5.51 6.17
N LEU A 308 -20.54 6.16 5.47
CA LEU A 308 -21.36 7.24 6.01
C LEU A 308 -22.66 6.79 6.66
N GLY A 309 -23.20 5.63 6.25
CA GLY A 309 -24.36 4.97 6.86
C GLY A 309 -25.44 5.97 7.34
N PRO A 310 -25.70 6.09 8.65
CA PRO A 310 -26.75 6.95 9.21
C PRO A 310 -26.64 8.45 8.85
N LEU A 311 -25.45 8.96 8.56
CA LEU A 311 -25.29 10.35 8.14
C LEU A 311 -25.87 10.59 6.75
N PHE A 312 -25.83 9.59 5.87
CA PHE A 312 -26.45 9.67 4.56
C PHE A 312 -27.95 10.01 4.68
N ASP A 313 -28.66 9.34 5.59
CA ASP A 313 -30.10 9.55 5.82
C ASP A 313 -30.41 10.94 6.40
N SER A 314 -29.51 11.45 7.25
CA SER A 314 -29.62 12.82 7.80
C SER A 314 -29.35 13.90 6.74
N MET A 315 -28.47 13.62 5.77
CA MET A 315 -28.10 14.54 4.68
C MET A 315 -29.09 14.51 3.51
N ASP A 316 -29.73 13.37 3.26
CA ASP A 316 -30.84 13.21 2.31
C ASP A 316 -32.17 13.78 2.85
N GLY A 317 -32.18 14.30 4.09
CA GLY A 317 -33.36 14.92 4.68
C GLY A 317 -34.47 13.93 5.05
N ARG A 318 -34.17 12.63 5.18
CA ARG A 318 -35.17 11.59 5.52
C ARG A 318 -35.45 11.44 7.01
N GLN A 319 -34.83 12.24 7.87
CA GLN A 319 -35.24 12.37 9.28
C GLN A 319 -36.12 13.61 9.49
N GLN A 320 -37.34 13.56 8.98
CA GLN A 320 -38.47 14.33 9.53
C GLN A 320 -39.72 13.45 9.51
N TYR A 321 -39.81 12.53 10.47
CA TYR A 321 -41.07 12.02 11.00
C TYR A 321 -40.87 11.62 12.46
#